data_AF-A0AAD6Z6R7-F1
#
_entry.id   AF-A0AAD6Z6R7-F1
#
_cell.length_a   1.000
_cell.length_b   1.000
_cell.length_c   1.000
_cell.angle_alpha   90.00
_cell.angle_beta   90.00
_cell.angle_gamma   90.00
#
_symmetry.space_group_name_H-M   'P 1'
#
loop_
_entity.id
_entity.type
_entity.pdbx_description
1 polymer ?
#
loop_
_entity_poly.entity_id
_entity_poly.type
_entity_poly.pdbx_seq_one_letter_code
_entity_poly.pdbx_strand_id
1 'polypeptide(L)'
;MTGSMSRQPQMVDRLTHAEAARAEFRKTTHDLGFSLSKKKEEGSCHCLEFLGIELDSTAMQACLPLEKIEQLMGLLTICLNYGYASYHELEQICGHFVFAQSVIPLARFFTQHLDITYRTS
;
A
#
# COMPACT_ATOMS: atom_id res chain seq x y z
N MET A 1 -1.34 -4.42 44.18
CA MET A 1 -0.37 -3.31 44.05
C MET A 1 0.27 -3.47 42.67
N THR A 2 -0.42 -3.01 41.64
CA THR A 2 -0.23 -1.70 40.95
C THR A 2 0.90 -1.77 39.93
N GLY A 3 0.50 -1.88 38.67
CA GLY A 3 1.37 -1.81 37.49
C GLY A 3 0.56 -1.50 36.24
N SER A 4 -0.39 -0.56 36.34
CA SER A 4 -1.03 0.08 35.20
C SER A 4 0.04 0.81 34.39
N MET A 5 0.58 0.16 33.35
CA MET A 5 1.47 0.78 32.37
C MET A 5 0.67 1.82 31.58
N SER A 6 0.78 3.08 32.03
CA SER A 6 0.32 4.26 31.33
C SER A 6 1.08 4.43 30.00
N ARG A 7 0.59 3.82 28.91
CA ARG A 7 1.04 4.10 27.53
C ARG A 7 -0.06 4.84 26.77
N GLN A 8 -0.33 6.11 27.08
CA GLN A 8 -1.39 6.84 26.35
C GLN A 8 -1.41 8.39 26.33
N PRO A 9 -0.31 9.14 26.55
CA PRO A 9 -0.36 10.59 26.27
C PRO A 9 0.21 11.02 24.90
N GLN A 10 1.13 10.26 24.27
CA GLN A 10 1.80 10.71 23.03
C GLN A 10 1.08 10.39 21.71
N MET A 11 0.18 9.40 21.69
CA MET A 11 -0.52 9.00 20.44
C MET A 11 -1.66 9.94 20.07
N VAL A 12 -2.38 10.49 21.07
CA VAL A 12 -3.51 11.41 20.86
C VAL A 12 -3.04 12.70 20.18
N ASP A 13 -1.89 13.20 20.60
CA ASP A 13 -1.28 14.45 20.09
C ASP A 13 -1.03 14.40 18.57
N ARG A 14 -0.56 13.25 18.06
CA ARG A 14 -0.25 13.07 16.63
C ARG A 14 -1.48 13.10 15.73
N LEU A 15 -2.59 12.52 16.17
CA LEU A 15 -3.84 12.53 15.40
C LEU A 15 -4.45 13.93 15.36
N THR A 16 -4.39 14.67 16.46
CA THR A 16 -4.84 16.07 16.53
C THR A 16 -4.03 16.97 15.58
N HIS A 17 -2.71 16.78 15.53
CA HIS A 17 -1.88 17.50 14.56
C HIS A 17 -2.20 17.14 13.11
N ALA A 18 -2.46 15.86 12.82
CA ALA A 18 -2.87 15.43 11.48
C ALA A 18 -4.23 16.04 11.07
N GLU A 19 -5.18 16.15 11.99
CA GLU A 19 -6.47 16.81 11.73
C GLU A 19 -6.30 18.31 11.43
N ALA A 20 -5.44 19.01 12.19
CA ALA A 20 -5.14 20.42 11.96
C ALA A 20 -4.49 20.66 10.58
N ALA A 21 -3.47 19.86 10.24
CA ALA A 21 -2.81 19.92 8.93
C ALA A 21 -3.79 19.63 7.79
N ARG A 22 -4.70 18.67 7.98
CA ARG A 22 -5.76 18.34 7.01
C ARG A 22 -6.72 19.51 6.80
N ALA A 23 -7.09 20.24 7.87
CA ALA A 23 -7.94 21.41 7.76
C ALA A 23 -7.26 22.56 6.98
N GLU A 24 -5.98 22.79 7.25
CA GLU A 24 -5.18 23.80 6.53
C GLU A 24 -5.01 23.45 5.05
N PHE A 25 -4.70 22.19 4.75
CA PHE A 25 -4.58 21.71 3.36
C PHE A 25 -5.89 21.90 2.60
N ARG A 26 -7.03 21.53 3.20
CA ARG A 26 -8.36 21.71 2.59
C ARG A 26 -8.61 23.18 2.24
N LYS A 27 -8.34 24.08 3.18
CA LYS A 27 -8.49 25.53 2.96
C LYS A 27 -7.65 25.99 1.78
N THR A 28 -6.37 25.64 1.78
CA THR A 28 -5.44 26.01 0.70
C THR A 28 -5.90 25.47 -0.65
N THR A 29 -6.26 24.19 -0.75
CA THR A 29 -6.75 23.60 -2.01
C THR A 29 -8.04 24.24 -2.52
N HIS A 30 -8.94 24.62 -1.62
CA HIS A 30 -10.17 25.32 -1.97
C HIS A 30 -9.86 26.72 -2.53
N ASP A 31 -8.93 27.45 -1.91
CA ASP A 31 -8.48 28.76 -2.39
C ASP A 31 -7.80 28.69 -3.77
N LEU A 32 -7.18 27.54 -4.09
CA LEU A 32 -6.67 27.23 -5.43
C LEU A 32 -7.74 26.73 -6.43
N GLY A 33 -8.99 26.57 -6.00
CA GLY A 33 -10.10 26.13 -6.85
C GLY A 33 -10.25 24.61 -7.01
N PHE A 34 -9.55 23.80 -6.20
CA PHE A 34 -9.72 22.35 -6.19
C PHE A 34 -10.88 21.94 -5.28
N SER A 35 -11.73 21.02 -5.75
CA SER A 35 -12.81 20.42 -4.96
C SER A 35 -12.41 19.04 -4.46
N LEU A 36 -12.22 18.90 -3.15
CA LEU A 36 -11.89 17.62 -2.53
C LEU A 36 -13.15 16.78 -2.31
N SER A 37 -13.11 15.52 -2.75
CA SER A 37 -14.23 14.59 -2.60
C SER A 37 -14.24 13.97 -1.21
N LYS A 38 -15.26 14.28 -0.40
CA LYS A 38 -15.46 13.69 0.94
C LYS A 38 -15.48 12.16 0.96
N LYS A 39 -15.91 11.52 -0.14
CA LYS A 39 -15.95 10.04 -0.26
C LYS A 39 -14.56 9.40 -0.38
N LYS A 40 -13.56 10.16 -0.83
CA LYS A 40 -12.18 9.70 -1.02
C LYS A 40 -11.25 10.19 0.09
N GLU A 41 -11.79 10.91 1.06
CA GLU A 41 -11.02 11.46 2.15
C GLU A 41 -11.06 10.52 3.35
N GLU A 42 -9.94 9.87 3.62
CA GLU A 42 -9.73 9.15 4.86
C GLU A 42 -9.39 10.15 5.98
N GLY A 43 -10.01 9.95 7.14
CA GLY A 43 -9.74 10.76 8.35
C GLY A 43 -8.31 10.54 8.86
N SER A 44 -7.96 11.19 9.96
CA SER A 44 -6.69 10.89 10.63
C SER A 44 -6.72 9.45 11.13
N CYS A 45 -6.02 8.57 10.42
CA CYS A 45 -5.91 7.16 10.73
C CYS A 45 -4.44 6.75 10.75
N HIS A 46 -4.17 5.65 11.45
CA HIS A 46 -2.82 5.09 11.50
C HIS A 46 -2.51 4.14 10.34
N CYS A 47 -3.53 3.63 9.67
CA CYS A 47 -3.45 2.76 8.51
C CYS A 47 -4.23 3.40 7.36
N LEU A 48 -3.58 3.61 6.21
CA LEU A 48 -4.21 4.18 5.02
C LEU A 48 -3.64 3.56 3.74
N GLU A 49 -4.44 3.51 2.68
CA GLU A 49 -3.96 3.10 1.37
C GLU A 49 -3.46 4.32 0.58
N PHE A 50 -2.19 4.28 0.16
CA PHE A 50 -1.58 5.34 -0.64
C PHE A 50 -0.76 4.74 -1.78
N LEU A 51 -1.00 5.19 -3.02
CA LEU A 51 -0.35 4.66 -4.22
C LEU A 51 -0.49 3.13 -4.38
N GLY A 52 -1.57 2.57 -3.85
CA GLY A 52 -1.86 1.15 -3.91
C GLY A 52 -1.07 0.29 -2.91
N ILE A 53 -0.39 0.90 -1.94
CA ILE A 53 0.24 0.24 -0.80
C ILE A 53 -0.44 0.68 0.49
N GLU A 54 -0.51 -0.20 1.48
CA GLU A 54 -1.02 0.12 2.79
C GLU A 54 0.14 0.64 3.67
N LEU A 55 -0.07 1.79 4.30
CA LEU A 55 0.89 2.41 5.20
C LEU A 55 0.38 2.31 6.63
N ASP A 56 1.05 1.52 7.48
CA ASP A 56 0.77 1.41 8.90
C ASP A 56 1.82 2.19 9.70
N SER A 57 1.41 3.36 10.19
CA SER A 57 2.22 4.24 11.04
C SER A 57 2.39 3.74 12.48
N THR A 58 1.58 2.79 12.95
CA THR A 58 1.74 2.15 14.26
C THR A 58 2.89 1.15 14.24
N ALA A 59 2.91 0.30 13.20
CA ALA A 59 3.99 -0.65 12.98
C ALA A 59 5.23 0.00 12.31
N MET A 60 5.09 1.21 11.75
CA MET A 60 6.06 1.85 10.86
C MET A 60 6.43 0.95 9.67
N GLN A 61 5.41 0.37 9.04
CA GLN A 61 5.55 -0.58 7.94
C GLN A 61 4.71 -0.17 6.74
N ALA A 62 5.21 -0.51 5.56
CA ALA A 62 4.45 -0.47 4.32
C ALA A 62 4.18 -1.92 3.89
N CYS A 63 2.94 -2.20 3.52
CA CYS A 63 2.48 -3.53 3.14
C CYS A 63 1.70 -3.47 1.83
N LEU A 64 1.58 -4.61 1.15
CA LEU A 64 0.61 -4.73 0.07
C LEU A 64 -0.80 -4.84 0.68
N PRO A 65 -1.82 -4.18 0.08
CA PRO A 65 -3.20 -4.39 0.45
C PRO A 65 -3.58 -5.87 0.28
N LEU A 66 -4.39 -6.39 1.21
CA LEU A 66 -4.77 -7.80 1.26
C LEU A 66 -5.37 -8.28 -0.07
N GLU A 67 -6.21 -7.47 -0.71
CA GLU A 67 -6.84 -7.80 -1.99
C GLU A 67 -5.80 -8.13 -3.08
N LYS A 68 -4.69 -7.38 -3.14
CA LYS A 68 -3.62 -7.63 -4.13
C LYS A 68 -2.84 -8.90 -3.82
N ILE A 69 -2.68 -9.22 -2.54
CA ILE A 69 -2.06 -10.47 -2.10
C ILE A 69 -2.95 -11.65 -2.50
N GLU A 70 -4.25 -11.57 -2.23
CA GLU A 70 -5.22 -12.62 -2.57
C GLU A 70 -5.31 -12.85 -4.08
N GLN A 71 -5.32 -11.78 -4.88
CA GLN A 71 -5.28 -11.86 -6.35
C GLN A 71 -4.02 -12.58 -6.85
N LEU A 72 -2.84 -12.19 -6.36
CA LEU A 72 -1.59 -12.84 -6.72
C LEU A 72 -1.56 -14.32 -6.28
N MET A 73 -2.00 -14.62 -5.06
CA MET A 73 -2.08 -15.99 -4.56
C MET A 73 -3.04 -16.86 -5.39
N GLY A 74 -4.18 -16.30 -5.81
CA GLY A 74 -5.12 -16.99 -6.70
C GLY A 74 -4.49 -17.34 -8.05
N LEU A 75 -3.84 -16.37 -8.71
CA LEU A 75 -3.14 -16.59 -9.98
C LEU A 75 -2.04 -17.65 -9.86
N LEU A 76 -1.22 -17.57 -8.81
CA LEU A 76 -0.16 -18.54 -8.56
C LEU A 76 -0.72 -19.94 -8.32
N THR A 77 -1.79 -20.05 -7.53
CA THR A 77 -2.44 -21.34 -7.24
C THR A 77 -2.96 -22.00 -8.52
N ILE A 78 -3.60 -21.21 -9.39
CA ILE A 78 -4.10 -21.68 -10.69
C ILE A 78 -2.94 -22.20 -11.54
N CYS A 79 -1.90 -21.38 -11.74
CA CYS A 79 -0.76 -21.74 -12.59
C CYS A 79 -0.01 -22.97 -12.08
N LEU A 80 0.20 -23.06 -10.75
CA LEU A 80 0.87 -24.20 -10.12
C LEU A 80 0.03 -25.48 -10.20
N ASN A 81 -1.30 -25.38 -10.12
CA ASN A 81 -2.18 -26.54 -10.19
C ASN A 81 -2.28 -27.12 -11.61
N TYR A 82 -2.31 -26.27 -12.64
CA TYR A 82 -2.31 -26.74 -14.04
C TYR A 82 -0.93 -27.19 -14.51
N GLY A 83 0.15 -26.72 -13.88
CA GLY A 83 1.54 -27.03 -14.26
C GLY A 83 2.02 -26.30 -15.52
N TYR A 84 1.20 -25.40 -16.07
CA TYR A 84 1.53 -24.50 -17.17
C TYR A 84 0.79 -23.16 -16.97
N ALA A 85 1.35 -22.10 -17.56
CA ALA A 85 0.75 -20.78 -17.58
C ALA A 85 0.88 -20.21 -18.99
N SER A 86 -0.14 -19.50 -19.45
CA SER A 86 -0.06 -18.70 -20.66
C SER A 86 0.92 -17.55 -20.48
N TYR A 87 1.42 -17.03 -21.59
CA TYR A 87 2.30 -15.86 -21.58
C TYR A 87 1.66 -14.65 -20.88
N HIS A 88 0.36 -14.44 -21.12
CA HIS A 88 -0.41 -13.37 -20.47
C HIS A 88 -0.50 -13.54 -18.94
N GLU A 89 -0.74 -14.77 -18.45
CA GLU A 89 -0.76 -15.04 -17.00
C GLU A 89 0.62 -14.79 -16.36
N LEU A 90 1.70 -15.15 -17.05
CA LEU A 90 3.06 -14.87 -16.59
C LEU A 90 3.37 -13.36 -16.55
N GLU A 91 2.94 -12.60 -17.57
CA GLU A 91 3.05 -11.14 -17.58
C GLU A 91 2.29 -10.51 -16.41
N GLN A 92 1.07 -10.98 -16.15
CA GLN A 92 0.27 -10.52 -15.01
C GLN A 92 0.99 -10.81 -13.68
N ILE A 93 1.47 -12.04 -13.47
CA ILE A 93 2.21 -12.43 -12.26
C ILE A 93 3.47 -11.57 -12.08
N CYS A 94 4.24 -11.35 -13.15
CA CYS A 94 5.44 -10.52 -13.09
C CYS A 94 5.11 -9.06 -12.76
N GLY A 95 4.03 -8.50 -13.33
CA GLY A 95 3.55 -7.16 -12.98
C GLY A 95 3.22 -7.03 -11.49
N HIS A 96 2.56 -8.04 -10.89
CA HIS A 96 2.27 -8.06 -9.46
C HIS A 96 3.55 -8.14 -8.61
N PHE A 97 4.55 -8.92 -9.03
CA PHE A 97 5.83 -9.00 -8.33
C PHE A 97 6.64 -7.71 -8.44
N VAL A 98 6.64 -7.05 -9.59
CA VAL A 98 7.26 -5.73 -9.76
C VAL A 98 6.59 -4.72 -8.84
N PHE A 99 5.26 -4.72 -8.75
CA PHE A 99 4.55 -3.88 -7.79
C PHE A 99 4.94 -4.20 -6.33
N ALA A 100 5.04 -5.48 -5.97
CA ALA A 100 5.45 -5.92 -4.63
C ALA A 100 6.85 -5.43 -4.20
N GLN A 101 7.73 -5.11 -5.15
CA GLN A 101 9.06 -4.56 -4.85
C GLN A 101 9.00 -3.22 -4.10
N SER A 102 7.90 -2.48 -4.18
CA SER A 102 7.76 -1.20 -3.48
C SER A 102 7.69 -1.34 -1.96
N VAL A 103 7.32 -2.52 -1.46
CA VAL A 103 7.18 -2.77 0.00
C VAL A 103 8.09 -3.88 0.53
N ILE A 104 8.63 -4.73 -0.34
CA ILE A 104 9.53 -5.82 0.06
C ILE A 104 10.98 -5.36 -0.18
N PRO A 105 11.78 -5.10 0.87
CA PRO A 105 13.19 -4.83 0.72
C PRO A 105 13.87 -5.99 -0.02
N LEU A 106 14.80 -5.67 -0.93
CA LEU A 106 15.56 -6.65 -1.71
C LEU A 106 14.75 -7.49 -2.72
N ALA A 107 13.45 -7.26 -2.90
CA ALA A 107 12.65 -8.01 -3.88
C ALA A 107 13.16 -7.89 -5.33
N ARG A 108 13.84 -6.78 -5.66
CA ARG A 108 14.46 -6.57 -6.97
C ARG A 108 15.46 -7.67 -7.33
N PHE A 109 16.17 -8.24 -6.36
CA PHE A 109 17.12 -9.34 -6.62
C PHE A 109 16.43 -10.62 -7.11
N PHE A 110 15.20 -10.88 -6.68
CA PHE A 110 14.44 -12.05 -7.09
C PHE A 110 13.74 -11.86 -8.45
N THR A 111 13.49 -10.61 -8.83
CA THR A 111 12.67 -10.24 -9.99
C THR A 111 13.49 -9.73 -11.17
N GLN A 112 14.77 -9.38 -10.97
CA GLN A 112 15.68 -8.97 -12.05
C GLN A 112 15.83 -10.01 -13.18
N HIS A 113 15.62 -11.29 -12.87
CA HIS A 113 15.70 -12.38 -13.85
C HIS A 113 14.36 -12.64 -14.56
N LEU A 114 13.28 -12.01 -14.08
CA LEU A 114 11.93 -12.09 -14.61
C LEU A 114 11.59 -10.87 -15.48
N ASP A 115 12.56 -10.00 -15.79
CA ASP A 115 12.33 -8.78 -16.57
C ASP A 115 12.00 -9.14 -18.02
N ILE A 116 10.72 -9.45 -18.27
CA ILE A 116 10.16 -9.73 -19.59
C ILE A 116 10.00 -8.45 -20.43
N THR A 117 10.39 -7.30 -19.87
CA THR A 117 10.09 -5.95 -20.38
C THR A 117 10.84 -5.53 -21.66
N TYR A 118 11.49 -6.42 -22.39
CA TYR A 118 12.16 -6.06 -23.66
C TYR A 118 11.94 -7.07 -24.78
N ARG A 119 10.68 -7.24 -25.22
CA ARG A 119 10.42 -7.72 -26.59
C ARG A 119 9.11 -7.23 -27.21
N THR A 120 9.00 -5.92 -27.36
CA THR A 120 8.17 -5.30 -28.42
C THR A 120 9.02 -4.28 -29.15
N SER A 121 9.68 -4.76 -30.21
CA SER A 121 10.19 -3.97 -31.34
C SER A 121 9.16 -4.05 -32.46
#